data_AF-A0A1G2P3Y2-F1
#
_entry.id   AF-A0A1G2P3Y2-F1
#
_cell.length_a   1.000
_cell.length_b   1.000
_cell.length_c   1.000
_cell.angle_alpha   90.00
_cell.angle_beta   90.00
_cell.angle_gamma   90.00
#
_symmetry.space_group_name_H-M   'P 1'
#
loop_
_entity.id
_entity.type
_entity.pdbx_description
1 polymer ?
#
loop_
_entity_poly.entity_id
_entity_poly.type
_entity_poly.pdbx_seq_one_letter_code
_entity_poly.pdbx_strand_id
1 'polypeptide(L)'
;MNILLIVPGYNDIGHWSGVTEKRIDRAVELVAGMDGLKLCVFSAGFSKKSPRQSTKTKRVSLAGQMTEYLRTKDPTGAITIYHKPLGWGTLSELVWAIRIAENEFNFSDDISNDILVIVVSSGDHLPRIRRYGKWIIPKAWWTQYYAIDHKLNEPWKERFKFWKDFPKLVWYRLKTIIGFPL
;
A
#
# COMPACT_ATOMS: atom_id res chain seq x y z
N MET A 1 16.97 4.55 4.98
CA MET A 1 15.60 5.13 5.00
C MET A 1 14.65 3.97 5.22
N ASN A 2 13.70 4.09 6.14
CA ASN A 2 12.71 3.03 6.37
C ASN A 2 11.61 3.12 5.32
N ILE A 3 11.16 1.98 4.78
CA ILE A 3 10.23 1.96 3.65
C ILE A 3 9.01 1.11 3.99
N LEU A 4 7.83 1.72 3.89
CA LEU A 4 6.55 1.04 3.99
C LEU A 4 5.92 0.91 2.61
N LEU A 5 5.79 -0.32 2.13
CA LEU A 5 5.04 -0.68 0.93
C LEU A 5 3.59 -1.02 1.28
N ILE A 6 2.66 -0.33 0.60
CA ILE A 6 1.22 -0.59 0.70
C ILE A 6 0.68 -0.87 -0.71
N VAL A 7 0.12 -2.06 -0.92
CA VAL A 7 -0.39 -2.47 -2.25
C VAL A 7 -1.90 -2.75 -2.21
N PRO A 8 -2.76 -1.74 -1.98
CA PRO A 8 -4.18 -1.96 -1.71
C PRO A 8 -5.01 -2.30 -2.97
N GLY A 9 -6.21 -2.85 -2.76
CA GLY A 9 -7.21 -3.09 -3.81
C GLY A 9 -7.11 -4.44 -4.51
N TYR A 10 -7.22 -5.52 -3.74
CA TYR A 10 -6.84 -6.86 -4.16
C TYR A 10 -7.90 -7.60 -4.97
N ASN A 11 -7.45 -8.21 -6.07
CA ASN A 11 -8.15 -9.31 -6.74
C ASN A 11 -7.40 -10.61 -6.43
N ASP A 12 -8.11 -11.75 -6.49
CA ASP A 12 -7.48 -13.08 -6.36
C ASP A 12 -6.35 -13.22 -7.40
N ILE A 13 -5.20 -13.73 -6.96
CA ILE A 13 -4.03 -13.92 -7.83
C ILE A 13 -4.37 -14.99 -8.87
N GLY A 14 -4.05 -14.73 -10.14
CA GLY A 14 -4.43 -15.58 -11.27
C GLY A 14 -5.86 -15.37 -11.79
N HIS A 15 -6.68 -14.49 -11.21
CA HIS A 15 -8.01 -14.16 -11.75
C HIS A 15 -8.09 -12.76 -12.35
N TRP A 16 -8.71 -12.65 -13.54
CA TRP A 16 -9.08 -11.42 -14.27
C TRP A 16 -8.06 -10.28 -14.16
N SER A 17 -6.95 -10.37 -14.90
CA SER A 17 -6.06 -9.29 -15.39
C SER A 17 -4.57 -9.32 -14.98
N GLY A 18 -4.15 -10.15 -14.02
CA GLY A 18 -2.75 -10.18 -13.56
C GLY A 18 -2.29 -8.86 -12.92
N VAL A 19 -3.23 -7.98 -12.54
CA VAL A 19 -2.88 -6.62 -12.09
C VAL A 19 -2.48 -6.57 -10.62
N THR A 20 -2.96 -7.49 -9.78
CA THR A 20 -2.42 -7.62 -8.41
C THR A 20 -0.93 -7.94 -8.47
N GLU A 21 -0.56 -8.87 -9.35
CA GLU A 21 0.81 -9.30 -9.63
C GLU A 21 1.66 -8.13 -10.14
N LYS A 22 1.21 -7.41 -11.17
CA LYS A 22 1.92 -6.23 -11.69
C LYS A 22 2.15 -5.13 -10.65
N ARG A 23 1.22 -4.95 -9.70
CA ARG A 23 1.42 -3.98 -8.62
C ARG A 23 2.46 -4.45 -7.62
N ILE A 24 2.48 -5.74 -7.28
CA ILE A 24 3.49 -6.33 -6.42
C ILE A 24 4.86 -6.23 -7.11
N ASP A 25 4.95 -6.63 -8.38
CA ASP A 25 6.17 -6.52 -9.19
C ASP A 25 6.68 -5.08 -9.18
N ARG A 26 5.80 -4.10 -9.44
CA ARG A 26 6.17 -2.68 -9.40
C ARG A 26 6.63 -2.23 -8.01
N ALA A 27 5.99 -2.69 -6.94
CA ALA A 27 6.38 -2.35 -5.58
C ALA A 27 7.79 -2.86 -5.27
N VAL A 28 8.13 -4.08 -5.70
CA VAL A 28 9.48 -4.67 -5.58
C VAL A 28 10.50 -3.87 -6.38
N GLU A 29 10.21 -3.56 -7.65
CA GLU A 29 11.08 -2.75 -8.50
C GLU A 29 11.40 -1.38 -7.89
N LEU A 30 10.39 -0.71 -7.32
CA LEU A 30 10.55 0.64 -6.76
C LEU A 30 11.48 0.68 -5.55
N VAL A 31 11.61 -0.43 -4.81
CA VAL A 31 12.47 -0.52 -3.62
C VAL A 31 13.75 -1.30 -3.86
N ALA A 32 13.94 -1.82 -5.08
CA ALA A 32 15.14 -2.53 -5.46
C ALA A 32 16.35 -1.58 -5.33
N GLY A 33 17.37 -2.02 -4.59
CA GLY A 33 18.57 -1.22 -4.35
C GLY A 33 18.41 -0.05 -3.38
N MET A 34 17.23 0.15 -2.76
CA MET A 34 17.10 1.10 -1.65
C MET A 34 17.65 0.50 -0.35
N ASP A 35 18.41 1.28 0.40
CA ASP A 35 18.94 0.86 1.70
C ASP A 35 17.98 1.13 2.86
N GLY A 36 17.89 0.18 3.79
CA GLY A 36 17.06 0.24 4.99
C GLY A 36 15.99 -0.85 5.05
N LEU A 37 15.26 -0.85 6.18
CA LEU A 37 14.20 -1.82 6.45
C LEU A 37 13.01 -1.57 5.52
N LYS A 38 12.59 -2.61 4.80
CA LYS A 38 11.46 -2.58 3.89
C LYS A 38 10.35 -3.45 4.45
N LEU A 39 9.19 -2.85 4.69
CA LEU A 39 8.01 -3.55 5.17
C LEU A 39 6.96 -3.56 4.06
N CYS A 40 6.36 -4.72 3.79
CA CYS A 40 5.18 -4.82 2.94
C CYS A 40 4.02 -5.39 3.74
N VAL A 41 2.91 -4.66 3.79
CA VAL A 41 1.74 -5.06 4.57
C VAL A 41 0.58 -5.40 3.64
N PHE A 42 0.12 -6.65 3.71
CA PHE A 42 -1.09 -7.13 3.05
C PHE A 42 -2.14 -7.48 4.11
N SER A 43 -3.22 -6.72 4.23
CA SER A 43 -4.22 -7.02 5.27
C SER A 43 -5.55 -7.52 4.72
N ALA A 44 -5.70 -7.78 3.42
CA ALA A 44 -6.97 -8.23 2.90
C ALA A 44 -7.32 -9.66 3.29
N GLY A 45 -8.51 -9.77 3.86
CA GLY A 45 -9.11 -11.01 4.29
C GLY A 45 -9.64 -11.90 3.17
N PHE A 46 -10.57 -12.78 3.54
CA PHE A 46 -11.22 -13.72 2.64
C PHE A 46 -12.31 -13.04 1.80
N SER A 47 -13.16 -12.21 2.44
CA SER A 47 -14.26 -11.51 1.77
C SER A 47 -14.66 -10.22 2.50
N LYS A 48 -15.44 -9.37 1.82
CA LYS A 48 -16.01 -8.15 2.42
C LYS A 48 -16.89 -8.42 3.64
N LYS A 49 -17.70 -9.49 3.60
CA LYS A 49 -18.64 -9.84 4.67
C LYS A 49 -17.94 -10.50 5.85
N SER A 50 -16.97 -11.36 5.57
CA SER A 50 -16.25 -12.14 6.59
C SER A 50 -14.75 -12.12 6.29
N PRO A 51 -14.03 -11.01 6.60
CA PRO A 51 -12.62 -10.88 6.26
C PRO A 51 -11.71 -11.83 7.04
N ARG A 52 -12.12 -12.28 8.22
CA ARG A 52 -11.30 -13.12 9.11
C ARG A 52 -11.65 -14.61 9.07
N GLN A 53 -12.71 -14.99 8.35
CA GLN A 53 -13.20 -16.37 8.32
C GLN A 53 -12.97 -16.95 6.93
N SER A 54 -12.26 -18.08 6.88
CA SER A 54 -12.15 -18.88 5.67
C SER A 54 -13.49 -19.54 5.34
N THR A 55 -13.67 -19.90 4.08
CA THR A 55 -14.81 -20.71 3.63
C THR A 55 -14.32 -21.99 2.99
N LYS A 56 -15.23 -22.94 2.72
CA LYS A 56 -14.89 -24.18 1.99
C LYS A 56 -14.25 -23.89 0.63
N THR A 57 -14.69 -22.82 -0.04
CA THR A 57 -14.22 -22.40 -1.38
C THR A 57 -13.01 -21.49 -1.33
N LYS A 58 -12.81 -20.74 -0.24
CA LYS A 58 -11.68 -19.80 -0.09
C LYS A 58 -10.92 -20.09 1.20
N ARG A 59 -9.93 -20.98 1.09
CA ARG A 59 -9.09 -21.44 2.20
C ARG A 59 -7.90 -20.51 2.48
N VAL A 60 -7.46 -19.75 1.49
CA VAL A 60 -6.35 -18.78 1.60
C VAL A 60 -6.90 -17.37 1.44
N SER A 61 -6.54 -16.48 2.37
CA SER A 61 -6.91 -15.05 2.29
C SER A 61 -6.20 -14.36 1.13
N LEU A 62 -6.72 -13.23 0.67
CA LEU A 62 -6.05 -12.44 -0.38
C LEU A 62 -4.64 -12.03 0.05
N ALA A 63 -4.48 -11.61 1.31
CA ALA A 63 -3.17 -11.32 1.89
C ALA A 63 -2.21 -12.51 1.88
N GLY A 64 -2.73 -13.73 2.12
CA GLY A 64 -1.95 -14.97 2.05
C GLY A 64 -1.43 -15.23 0.63
N GLN A 65 -2.31 -15.15 -0.37
CA GLN A 65 -1.93 -15.33 -1.77
C GLN A 65 -0.83 -14.33 -2.18
N MET A 66 -0.96 -13.07 -1.80
CA MET A 66 0.04 -12.04 -2.11
C MET A 66 1.36 -12.23 -1.40
N THR A 67 1.33 -12.74 -0.17
CA THR A 67 2.54 -13.07 0.56
C THR A 67 3.32 -14.17 -0.16
N GLU A 68 2.61 -15.20 -0.62
CA GLU A 68 3.21 -16.27 -1.43
C GLU A 68 3.79 -15.72 -2.73
N TYR A 69 3.05 -14.88 -3.44
CA TYR A 69 3.54 -14.27 -4.69
C TYR A 69 4.75 -13.36 -4.47
N LEU A 70 4.71 -12.46 -3.48
CA LEU A 70 5.82 -11.54 -3.19
C LEU A 70 7.10 -12.31 -2.83
N ARG A 71 7.00 -13.44 -2.10
CA ARG A 71 8.17 -14.29 -1.80
C ARG A 71 8.84 -14.86 -3.05
N THR A 72 8.11 -15.04 -4.15
CA THR A 72 8.71 -15.45 -5.44
C THR A 72 9.50 -14.32 -6.11
N LYS A 73 9.20 -13.06 -5.76
CA LYS A 73 9.82 -11.85 -6.33
C LYS A 73 10.94 -11.28 -5.47
N ASP A 74 10.90 -11.57 -4.17
CA ASP A 74 11.97 -11.27 -3.22
C ASP A 74 12.54 -12.56 -2.60
N PRO A 75 13.32 -13.34 -3.37
CA PRO A 75 13.90 -14.60 -2.90
C PRO A 75 14.95 -14.38 -1.79
N THR A 76 15.50 -13.17 -1.68
CA THR A 76 16.49 -12.80 -0.66
C THR A 76 15.88 -12.48 0.70
N GLY A 77 14.57 -12.27 0.76
CA GLY A 77 13.89 -11.83 1.99
C GLY A 77 14.29 -10.41 2.41
N ALA A 78 14.60 -9.55 1.45
CA ALA A 78 14.96 -8.15 1.70
C ALA A 78 13.76 -7.29 2.16
N ILE A 79 12.54 -7.78 1.96
CA ILE A 79 11.28 -7.17 2.34
C ILE A 79 10.63 -8.03 3.43
N THR A 80 10.44 -7.44 4.61
CA THR A 80 9.67 -8.07 5.69
C THR A 80 8.18 -7.98 5.36
N ILE A 81 7.49 -9.12 5.32
CA ILE A 81 6.10 -9.20 4.87
C ILE A 81 5.16 -9.46 6.06
N TYR A 82 4.16 -8.61 6.24
CA TYR A 82 3.08 -8.81 7.20
C TYR A 82 1.78 -9.09 6.48
N HIS A 83 1.09 -10.15 6.91
CA HIS A 83 -0.19 -10.54 6.30
C HIS A 83 -1.34 -10.76 7.30
N LYS A 84 -1.14 -10.27 8.53
CA LYS A 84 -2.12 -10.23 9.63
C LYS A 84 -1.95 -8.92 10.40
N PRO A 85 -3.03 -8.37 10.99
CA PRO A 85 -4.39 -8.91 11.04
C PRO A 85 -5.15 -8.76 9.71
N LEU A 86 -6.17 -9.61 9.51
CA LEU A 86 -7.03 -9.56 8.33
C LEU A 86 -8.19 -8.56 8.52
N GLY A 87 -8.42 -7.76 7.48
CA GLY A 87 -9.46 -6.76 7.37
C GLY A 87 -10.01 -6.67 5.94
N TRP A 88 -10.86 -5.69 5.69
CA TRP A 88 -11.36 -5.42 4.34
C TRP A 88 -11.53 -3.93 4.09
N GLY A 89 -11.17 -3.52 2.88
CA GLY A 89 -11.36 -2.17 2.39
C GLY A 89 -10.20 -1.24 2.73
N THR A 90 -10.11 -0.18 1.92
CA THR A 90 -8.98 0.75 1.89
C THR A 90 -8.62 1.32 3.26
N LEU A 91 -9.63 1.69 4.06
CA LEU A 91 -9.40 2.27 5.39
C LEU A 91 -8.72 1.26 6.33
N SER A 92 -9.26 0.03 6.39
CA SER A 92 -8.69 -1.02 7.23
C SER A 92 -7.27 -1.38 6.79
N GLU A 93 -7.01 -1.39 5.49
CA GLU A 93 -5.69 -1.68 4.92
C GLU A 93 -4.65 -0.65 5.32
N LEU A 94 -4.99 0.64 5.21
CA LEU A 94 -4.09 1.72 5.64
C LEU A 94 -3.85 1.69 7.15
N VAL A 95 -4.89 1.53 7.96
CA VAL A 95 -4.75 1.51 9.43
C VAL A 95 -3.81 0.40 9.88
N TRP A 96 -3.93 -0.80 9.33
CA TRP A 96 -3.05 -1.90 9.71
C TRP A 96 -1.63 -1.72 9.21
N ALA A 97 -1.45 -1.23 7.97
CA ALA A 97 -0.13 -0.93 7.44
C ALA A 97 0.64 0.09 8.30
N ILE A 98 -0.03 1.17 8.70
CA ILE A 98 0.58 2.21 9.54
C ILE A 98 0.89 1.69 10.94
N ARG A 99 -0.04 1.00 11.60
CA ARG A 99 0.21 0.46 12.95
C ARG A 99 1.37 -0.53 13.01
N ILE A 100 1.48 -1.39 12.00
CA ILE A 100 2.59 -2.35 11.89
C ILE A 100 3.89 -1.58 11.67
N ALA A 101 3.91 -0.62 10.75
CA ALA A 101 5.09 0.20 10.51
C ALA A 101 5.55 0.99 11.73
N GLU A 102 4.62 1.58 12.51
CA GLU A 102 4.93 2.28 13.75
C GLU A 102 5.59 1.36 14.78
N ASN A 103 5.10 0.12 14.90
CA ASN A 103 5.67 -0.88 15.80
C ASN A 103 7.07 -1.35 15.34
N GLU A 104 7.23 -1.63 14.05
CA GLU A 104 8.46 -2.21 13.50
C GLU A 104 9.59 -1.19 13.31
N PHE A 105 9.26 0.04 12.97
CA PHE A 105 10.26 1.11 12.84
C PHE A 105 10.70 1.69 14.19
N ASN A 106 10.18 1.15 15.30
CA ASN A 106 10.55 1.46 16.69
C ASN A 106 10.76 2.97 16.90
N PHE A 107 9.65 3.73 16.91
CA PHE A 107 9.67 5.18 17.15
C PHE A 107 10.35 5.51 18.48
N SER A 108 11.66 5.79 18.43
CA SER A 108 12.31 6.64 19.42
C SER A 108 12.11 8.09 18.99
N ASP A 109 12.05 9.00 19.95
CA ASP A 109 11.92 10.46 19.73
C ASP A 109 13.10 11.10 18.98
N ASP A 110 14.05 10.29 18.51
CA ASP A 110 15.24 10.74 17.83
C ASP A 110 15.02 10.81 16.31
N ILE A 111 15.56 11.85 15.71
CA ILE A 111 15.33 12.41 14.36
C ILE A 111 15.72 11.46 13.19
N SER A 112 15.96 10.17 13.47
CA SER A 112 16.54 9.18 12.56
C SER A 112 15.54 8.40 11.67
N ASN A 113 14.23 8.59 11.83
CA ASN A 113 13.22 7.76 11.13
C ASN A 113 12.59 8.47 9.92
N ASP A 114 13.38 8.75 8.89
CA ASP A 114 12.85 9.05 7.56
C ASP A 114 12.13 7.79 7.03
N ILE A 115 10.78 7.83 7.08
CA ILE A 115 9.91 6.78 6.56
C ILE A 115 9.34 7.23 5.22
N LEU A 116 9.54 6.39 4.20
CA LEU A 116 8.93 6.53 2.89
C LEU A 116 7.81 5.51 2.73
N VAL A 117 6.58 5.99 2.60
CA VAL A 117 5.41 5.21 2.23
C VAL A 117 5.29 5.18 0.72
N ILE A 118 5.32 3.98 0.14
CA ILE A 118 5.07 3.75 -1.29
C ILE A 118 3.74 3.01 -1.42
N VAL A 119 2.77 3.68 -2.03
CA VAL A 119 1.46 3.11 -2.31
C VAL A 119 1.36 2.74 -3.78
N VAL A 120 1.13 1.46 -4.08
CA VAL A 120 0.93 0.97 -5.46
C VAL A 120 -0.48 0.43 -5.62
N SER A 121 -1.30 1.06 -6.46
CA SER A 121 -2.69 0.63 -6.71
C SER A 121 -3.16 1.02 -8.11
N SER A 122 -4.41 0.72 -8.45
CA SER A 122 -5.00 1.18 -9.72
C SER A 122 -5.31 2.68 -9.68
N GLY A 123 -5.20 3.36 -10.83
CA GLY A 123 -5.35 4.82 -10.91
C GLY A 123 -6.71 5.34 -10.46
N ASP A 124 -7.77 4.56 -10.62
CA ASP A 124 -9.13 4.85 -10.14
C ASP A 124 -9.29 4.69 -8.62
N HIS A 125 -8.48 3.84 -7.99
CA HIS A 125 -8.52 3.59 -6.55
C HIS A 125 -7.63 4.57 -5.76
N LEU A 126 -6.54 5.06 -6.36
CA LEU A 126 -5.60 5.99 -5.73
C LEU A 126 -6.24 7.26 -5.13
N PRO A 127 -7.22 7.93 -5.76
CA PRO A 127 -7.86 9.11 -5.16
C PRO A 127 -8.51 8.79 -3.80
N ARG A 128 -9.12 7.62 -3.67
CA ARG A 128 -9.72 7.15 -2.42
C ARG A 128 -8.65 6.83 -1.38
N ILE A 129 -7.59 6.12 -1.77
CA ILE A 129 -6.47 5.79 -0.89
C ILE A 129 -5.82 7.07 -0.37
N ARG A 130 -5.52 8.03 -1.25
CA ARG A 130 -4.94 9.32 -0.90
C ARG A 130 -5.82 10.11 0.06
N ARG A 131 -7.16 10.09 -0.15
CA ARG A 131 -8.10 10.76 0.76
C ARG A 131 -8.02 10.19 2.16
N TYR A 132 -8.02 8.86 2.32
CA TYR A 132 -7.86 8.24 3.64
C TYR A 132 -6.44 8.42 4.20
N GLY A 133 -5.42 8.31 3.35
CA GLY A 133 -4.02 8.48 3.71
C GLY A 133 -3.73 9.83 4.35
N LYS A 134 -4.39 10.91 3.89
CA LYS A 134 -4.29 12.25 4.52
C LYS A 134 -4.66 12.28 6.01
N TRP A 135 -5.50 11.35 6.47
CA TRP A 135 -5.96 11.29 7.86
C TRP A 135 -5.20 10.28 8.72
N ILE A 136 -4.50 9.32 8.10
CA ILE A 136 -3.99 8.13 8.78
C ILE A 136 -2.48 8.06 8.71
N ILE A 137 -1.88 8.44 7.58
CA ILE A 137 -0.42 8.41 7.43
C ILE A 137 0.14 9.58 8.24
N PRO A 138 1.09 9.34 9.17
CA PRO A 138 1.72 10.40 9.93
C PRO A 138 2.31 11.47 9.01
N LYS A 139 2.06 12.75 9.31
CA LYS A 139 2.47 13.88 8.47
C LYS A 139 4.00 14.00 8.28
N ALA A 140 4.76 13.41 9.20
CA ALA A 140 6.21 13.37 9.13
C ALA A 140 6.74 12.39 8.07
N TRP A 141 5.91 11.46 7.57
CA TRP A 141 6.32 10.45 6.62
C TRP A 141 6.21 10.95 5.18
N TRP A 142 7.21 10.61 4.37
CA TRP A 142 7.16 10.84 2.94
C TRP A 142 6.16 9.85 2.33
N THR A 143 5.35 10.29 1.37
CA THR A 143 4.39 9.39 0.70
C THR A 143 4.43 9.56 -0.80
N GLN A 144 4.55 8.45 -1.52
CA GLN A 144 4.50 8.37 -2.97
C GLN A 144 3.38 7.43 -3.41
N TYR A 145 2.70 7.78 -4.50
CA TYR A 145 1.59 7.02 -5.06
C TYR A 145 1.90 6.63 -6.50
N TYR A 146 1.78 5.36 -6.82
CA TYR A 146 2.06 4.80 -8.14
C TYR A 146 0.82 4.08 -8.69
N ALA A 147 0.39 4.51 -9.87
CA ALA A 147 -0.78 3.95 -10.55
C ALA A 147 -0.36 2.81 -11.48
N ILE A 148 -1.02 1.66 -11.36
CA ILE A 148 -0.93 0.53 -12.29
C ILE A 148 -2.33 0.27 -12.84
N ASP A 149 -2.55 0.72 -14.07
CA ASP A 149 -3.85 0.65 -14.73
C ASP A 149 -4.07 -0.66 -15.49
N HIS A 150 -5.31 -1.15 -15.43
CA HIS A 150 -5.79 -2.35 -16.11
C HIS A 150 -5.93 -2.19 -17.64
N LYS A 151 -6.04 -0.96 -18.17
CA LYS A 151 -6.47 -0.73 -19.55
C LYS A 151 -5.35 -0.13 -20.41
N LEU A 152 -4.64 -0.99 -21.12
CA LEU A 152 -3.90 -0.60 -22.33
C LEU A 152 -4.81 -0.60 -23.59
N ASN A 153 -6.08 -1.02 -23.48
CA ASN A 153 -6.99 -1.21 -24.62
C ASN A 153 -8.19 -0.24 -24.70
N GLU A 154 -8.23 0.85 -23.92
CA GLU A 154 -9.24 1.90 -24.10
C GLU A 154 -8.59 3.20 -24.61
N PRO A 155 -9.21 3.92 -25.57
CA PRO A 155 -8.65 5.16 -26.11
C PRO A 155 -8.41 6.17 -25.00
N TRP A 156 -7.15 6.60 -24.88
CA TRP A 156 -6.62 7.54 -23.89
C TRP A 156 -7.43 8.83 -23.66
N LYS A 157 -8.31 9.22 -24.60
CA LYS A 157 -9.08 10.46 -24.57
C LYS A 157 -10.26 10.47 -23.60
N GLU A 158 -10.84 9.33 -23.23
CA GLU A 158 -12.02 9.32 -22.32
C GLU A 158 -11.66 9.36 -20.83
N ARG A 159 -10.45 8.91 -20.47
CA ARG A 159 -9.97 8.91 -19.07
C ARG A 159 -9.55 10.29 -18.56
N PHE A 160 -9.21 11.23 -19.45
CA PHE A 160 -8.66 12.54 -19.08
C PHE A 160 -9.69 13.65 -18.80
N LYS A 161 -11.00 13.41 -18.96
CA LYS A 161 -12.00 14.39 -18.51
C LYS A 161 -11.98 14.63 -16.99
N PHE A 162 -11.44 13.68 -16.20
CA PHE A 162 -11.30 13.81 -14.75
C PHE A 162 -9.88 14.20 -14.29
N TRP A 163 -8.88 14.10 -15.18
CA TRP A 163 -7.45 14.24 -14.84
C TRP A 163 -6.80 15.55 -15.29
N LYS A 164 -7.52 16.41 -16.03
CA LYS A 164 -7.02 17.76 -16.34
C LYS A 164 -6.81 18.63 -15.09
N ASP A 165 -7.43 18.27 -13.97
CA ASP A 165 -7.32 18.98 -12.69
C ASP A 165 -6.42 18.28 -11.66
N PHE A 166 -5.74 17.18 -12.01
CA PHE A 166 -4.84 16.48 -11.08
C PHE A 166 -3.46 17.16 -11.09
N PRO A 167 -3.03 17.80 -9.99
CA PRO A 167 -1.71 18.42 -9.96
C PRO A 167 -0.63 17.34 -9.99
N LYS A 168 0.31 17.53 -10.91
CA LYS A 168 1.63 16.90 -10.96
C LYS A 168 2.23 16.79 -9.54
N LEU A 169 2.84 15.64 -9.24
CA LEU A 169 3.83 15.41 -8.17
C LEU A 169 3.78 16.45 -7.04
N VAL A 170 2.85 16.26 -6.09
CA VAL A 170 2.72 17.21 -4.98
C VAL A 170 3.55 16.74 -3.80
N TRP A 171 4.74 17.31 -3.67
CA TRP A 171 5.51 17.32 -2.43
C TRP A 171 4.79 18.21 -1.42
N TYR A 172 4.31 17.65 -0.30
CA TYR A 172 3.84 18.45 0.83
C TYR A 172 4.76 18.24 2.01
N ARG A 173 5.45 19.30 2.43
CA ARG A 173 6.00 19.44 3.79
C ARG A 173 5.12 20.44 4.52
N LEU A 174 4.07 19.98 5.19
CA LEU A 174 3.24 20.83 6.04
C LEU A 174 3.78 20.75 7.47
N LYS A 175 4.67 21.69 7.82
CA LYS A 175 4.88 22.07 9.21
C LYS A 175 3.58 22.69 9.70
N THR A 176 2.87 22.00 10.59
CA THR A 176 1.89 22.67 11.44
C THR A 176 2.19 22.24 12.86
N ILE A 177 2.90 23.12 13.57
CA ILE A 177 2.95 23.14 15.02
C ILE A 177 1.51 23.37 15.46
N ILE A 178 0.88 22.35 16.03
CA ILE A 178 -0.27 22.52 16.89
C ILE A 178 0.03 21.66 18.10
N GLY A 179 0.76 22.24 19.05
CA GLY A 179 0.66 21.81 20.43
C GLY A 179 -0.74 22.15 20.95
N PHE A 180 -1.18 21.40 21.95
CA PHE A 180 -2.06 21.78 23.07
C PHE A 180 -2.63 20.48 23.67
N PRO A 181 -2.96 20.45 24.97
CA PRO A 181 -2.12 20.71 26.15
C PRO A 181 -2.09 19.48 27.09
N LEU A 182 -1.05 19.45 27.94
CA LEU A 182 -0.87 18.69 29.20
C LEU A 182 -1.29 17.21 29.24
#